data_AF-A0A2E2W0E8-F1
#
_entry.id   AF-A0A2E2W0E8-F1
#
_cell.length_a   1.000
_cell.length_b   1.000
_cell.length_c   1.000
_cell.angle_alpha   90.00
_cell.angle_beta   90.00
_cell.angle_gamma   90.00
#
_symmetry.space_group_name_H-M   'P 1'
#
loop_
_entity.id
_entity.type
_entity.pdbx_description
1 polymer ?
#
loop_
_entity_poly.entity_id
_entity_poly.type
_entity_poly.pdbx_seq_one_letter_code
_entity_poly.pdbx_strand_id
1 'polypeptide(L)'
;MSSATEEKQYRLDGLKWLLVVLLVSAAIYGNYYFATESLLYRVIAILAVALVAGFVALQTRKGDGFITLLRGAYTEARRVVWPTRQERNQTTLMVVVVVLVMSLILWGLDTLFGWLATMVIG
;
A
#
# COMPACT_ATOMS: atom_id res chain seq x y z
N MET A 1 -5.09 -10.30 39.31
CA MET A 1 -6.55 -10.31 39.07
C MET A 1 -6.75 -10.70 37.62
N SER A 2 -7.35 -11.87 37.39
CA SER A 2 -7.58 -12.46 36.07
C SER A 2 -8.56 -11.58 35.28
N SER A 3 -8.06 -10.84 34.29
CA SER A 3 -8.92 -10.30 33.24
C SER A 3 -9.27 -11.47 32.33
N ALA A 4 -10.33 -12.19 32.68
CA ALA A 4 -11.02 -13.06 31.74
C ALA A 4 -11.30 -12.21 30.50
N THR A 5 -10.54 -12.46 29.44
CA THR A 5 -10.81 -11.86 28.15
C THR A 5 -12.10 -12.54 27.71
N GLU A 6 -13.24 -11.85 27.87
CA GLU A 6 -14.50 -12.32 27.32
C GLU A 6 -14.25 -12.61 25.84
N GLU A 7 -14.16 -13.90 25.48
CA GLU A 7 -14.11 -14.30 24.09
C GLU A 7 -15.42 -13.82 23.49
N LYS A 8 -15.37 -12.74 22.69
CA LYS A 8 -16.51 -12.35 21.87
C LYS A 8 -16.93 -13.57 21.08
N GLN A 9 -18.08 -14.12 21.46
CA GLN A 9 -18.61 -15.33 20.87
C GLN A 9 -19.37 -14.92 19.61
N TYR A 10 -18.67 -14.90 18.49
CA TYR A 10 -19.24 -14.48 17.23
C TYR A 10 -20.04 -15.63 16.56
N ARG A 11 -21.07 -16.10 17.27
CA ARG A 11 -21.87 -17.28 16.87
C ARG A 11 -22.67 -17.07 15.59
N LEU A 12 -22.90 -15.81 15.20
CA LEU A 12 -23.70 -15.43 14.03
C LEU A 12 -22.86 -14.97 12.83
N ASP A 13 -21.53 -15.18 12.85
CA ASP A 13 -20.64 -14.75 11.76
C ASP A 13 -21.00 -15.37 10.41
N GLY A 14 -21.41 -16.64 10.39
CA GLY A 14 -21.88 -17.29 9.17
C GLY A 14 -23.12 -16.61 8.57
N LEU A 15 -24.07 -16.21 9.42
CA LEU A 15 -25.28 -15.51 8.99
C LEU A 15 -24.96 -14.09 8.50
N LYS A 16 -24.04 -13.38 9.17
CA LYS A 16 -23.57 -12.06 8.73
C LYS A 16 -22.88 -12.14 7.36
N TRP A 17 -22.05 -13.16 7.14
CA TRP A 17 -21.43 -13.38 5.83
C TRP A 17 -22.44 -13.72 4.74
N LEU A 18 -23.46 -14.53 5.04
CA LEU A 18 -24.55 -14.80 4.11
C LEU A 18 -25.27 -13.49 3.73
N LEU A 19 -25.56 -12.64 4.71
CA LEU A 19 -26.17 -11.33 4.48
C LEU A 19 -25.28 -10.43 3.60
N VAL A 20 -23.98 -10.37 3.87
CA VAL A 20 -23.01 -9.62 3.05
C VAL A 20 -22.99 -10.12 1.60
N VAL A 21 -22.93 -11.44 1.39
CA VAL A 21 -22.96 -12.03 0.03
C VAL A 21 -24.26 -11.70 -0.68
N LEU A 22 -25.40 -11.73 0.03
CA LEU A 22 -26.70 -11.39 -0.53
C LEU A 22 -26.76 -9.90 -0.93
N LEU A 23 -26.30 -8.99 -0.07
CA LEU A 23 -26.23 -7.56 -0.36
C LEU A 23 -25.34 -7.26 -1.57
N VAL A 24 -24.16 -7.88 -1.66
CA VAL A 24 -23.24 -7.70 -2.79
C VAL A 24 -23.85 -8.24 -4.08
N SER A 25 -24.47 -9.42 -4.02
CA SER A 25 -25.15 -10.02 -5.19
C SER A 25 -26.30 -9.12 -5.66
N ALA A 26 -27.08 -8.57 -4.74
CA ALA A 26 -28.15 -7.63 -5.04
C ALA A 26 -27.61 -6.32 -5.65
N ALA A 27 -26.47 -5.80 -5.18
CA ALA A 27 -25.83 -4.63 -5.77
C ALA A 27 -25.36 -4.89 -7.21
N ILE A 28 -24.76 -6.06 -7.48
CA ILE A 28 -24.34 -6.47 -8.83
C ILE A 28 -25.54 -6.58 -9.76
N TYR A 29 -26.59 -7.30 -9.31
CA TYR A 29 -27.81 -7.47 -10.09
C TYR A 29 -28.52 -6.14 -10.34
N GLY A 30 -28.65 -5.30 -9.31
CA GLY A 30 -29.22 -3.96 -9.44
C GLY A 30 -28.44 -3.10 -10.41
N ASN A 31 -27.10 -3.16 -10.39
CA ASN A 31 -26.27 -2.43 -11.33
C ASN A 31 -26.47 -2.89 -12.79
N TYR A 32 -26.69 -4.18 -13.02
CA TYR A 32 -27.01 -4.72 -14.35
C TYR A 32 -28.42 -4.32 -14.80
N TYR A 33 -29.41 -4.46 -13.93
CA TYR A 33 -30.81 -4.16 -14.25
C TYR A 33 -31.05 -2.67 -14.54
N PHE A 34 -30.46 -1.78 -13.73
CA PHE A 34 -30.53 -0.33 -13.93
C PHE A 34 -29.47 0.19 -14.90
N ALA A 35 -28.94 -0.66 -15.80
CA ALA A 35 -27.86 -0.26 -16.71
C ALA A 35 -28.24 0.91 -17.64
N THR A 36 -29.53 1.06 -17.93
CA THR A 36 -30.09 2.11 -18.79
C THR A 36 -30.35 3.44 -18.07
N GLU A 37 -30.28 3.46 -16.74
CA GLU A 37 -30.47 4.67 -15.93
C GLU A 37 -29.19 5.52 -15.82
N SER A 38 -29.35 6.76 -15.35
CA SER A 38 -28.23 7.67 -15.16
C SER A 38 -27.17 7.10 -14.20
N LEU A 39 -25.89 7.27 -14.58
CA LEU A 39 -24.74 6.73 -13.86
C LEU A 39 -24.70 7.21 -12.40
N LEU A 40 -25.12 8.45 -12.12
CA LEU A 40 -25.10 9.05 -10.78
C LEU A 40 -25.95 8.25 -9.78
N TYR A 41 -27.19 7.89 -10.16
CA TYR A 41 -28.08 7.15 -9.27
C TYR A 41 -27.53 5.75 -8.94
N ARG A 42 -26.95 5.08 -9.94
CA ARG A 42 -26.33 3.76 -9.75
C ARG A 42 -25.15 3.82 -8.81
N VAL A 43 -24.25 4.79 -9.00
CA VAL A 43 -23.07 4.92 -8.16
C VAL A 43 -23.46 5.21 -6.71
N ILE A 44 -24.43 6.11 -6.47
CA ILE A 44 -24.92 6.40 -5.12
C ILE A 44 -25.56 5.15 -4.49
N ALA A 45 -26.39 4.42 -5.23
CA ALA A 45 -27.03 3.20 -4.73
C ALA A 45 -25.99 2.12 -4.37
N ILE A 46 -24.99 1.90 -5.23
CA ILE A 46 -23.91 0.93 -4.99
C ILE A 46 -23.07 1.35 -3.78
N LEU A 47 -22.73 2.63 -3.66
CA LEU A 47 -22.00 3.16 -2.51
C LEU A 47 -22.78 2.94 -1.21
N ALA A 48 -24.09 3.20 -1.20
CA ALA A 48 -24.93 2.96 -0.04
C ALA A 48 -24.94 1.47 0.37
N VAL A 49 -25.13 0.55 -0.60
CA VAL A 49 -25.10 -0.90 -0.32
C VAL A 49 -23.71 -1.35 0.14
N ALA A 50 -22.64 -0.83 -0.46
CA ALA A 50 -21.26 -1.12 -0.08
C ALA A 50 -20.96 -0.67 1.36
N LEU A 51 -21.46 0.50 1.78
CA LEU A 51 -21.31 0.98 3.16
C LEU A 51 -22.03 0.06 4.14
N VAL A 52 -23.25 -0.36 3.85
CA VAL A 52 -24.02 -1.28 4.71
C VAL A 52 -23.34 -2.65 4.79
N ALA A 53 -22.93 -3.22 3.65
CA ALA A 53 -22.22 -4.49 3.60
C ALA A 53 -20.88 -4.42 4.35
N GLY A 54 -20.13 -3.32 4.17
CA GLY A 54 -18.90 -3.05 4.88
C GLY A 54 -19.11 -2.96 6.39
N PHE A 55 -20.14 -2.23 6.84
CA PHE A 55 -20.48 -2.11 8.26
C PHE A 55 -20.81 -3.46 8.90
N VAL A 56 -21.59 -4.31 8.21
CA VAL A 56 -21.90 -5.67 8.68
C VAL A 56 -20.64 -6.54 8.72
N ALA A 57 -19.78 -6.46 7.70
CA ALA A 57 -18.54 -7.23 7.62
C ALA A 57 -17.55 -6.84 8.74
N LEU A 58 -17.44 -5.56 9.08
CA LEU A 58 -16.58 -5.08 10.17
C LEU A 58 -17.00 -5.60 11.55
N GLN A 59 -18.27 -5.95 11.76
CA GLN A 59 -18.78 -6.53 13.00
C GLN A 59 -18.55 -8.05 13.14
N THR A 60 -17.80 -8.67 12.23
CA THR A 60 -17.49 -10.12 12.18
C THR A 60 -16.11 -10.38 12.79
N ARG A 61 -15.77 -11.61 13.23
CA ARG A 61 -14.41 -11.96 13.74
C ARG A 61 -13.29 -11.44 12.85
N LYS A 62 -13.41 -11.64 11.54
CA LYS A 62 -12.41 -11.22 10.55
C LYS A 62 -12.29 -9.69 10.48
N GLY A 63 -13.39 -8.96 10.65
CA GLY A 63 -13.42 -7.50 10.66
C GLY A 63 -12.73 -6.90 11.87
N ASP A 64 -12.99 -7.43 13.06
CA ASP A 64 -12.36 -7.00 14.32
C ASP A 64 -10.84 -7.25 14.31
N GLY A 65 -10.41 -8.41 13.78
CA GLY A 65 -9.00 -8.72 13.54
C GLY A 65 -8.34 -7.73 12.57
N PHE A 66 -9.01 -7.39 11.47
CA PHE A 66 -8.50 -6.40 10.50
C PHE A 66 -8.35 -5.00 11.11
N ILE A 67 -9.31 -4.54 11.92
CA ILE A 67 -9.22 -3.25 12.62
C ILE A 67 -8.06 -3.26 13.61
N THR A 68 -7.84 -4.37 14.32
CA THR A 68 -6.73 -4.50 15.27
C THR A 68 -5.38 -4.45 14.55
N LEU A 69 -5.25 -5.12 13.40
CA LEU A 69 -4.06 -5.06 12.57
C LEU A 69 -3.81 -3.65 12.02
N LEU A 70 -4.86 -2.96 11.54
CA LEU A 70 -4.76 -1.58 11.08
C LEU A 70 -4.27 -0.63 12.17
N ARG A 71 -4.82 -0.78 13.39
CA ARG A 71 -4.37 -0.01 14.56
C ARG A 71 -2.91 -0.30 14.88
N GLY A 72 -2.51 -1.58 14.88
CA GLY A 72 -1.13 -2.00 15.07
C GLY A 72 -0.17 -1.41 14.03
N ALA A 73 -0.55 -1.47 12.75
CA ALA A 73 0.21 -0.91 11.64
C ALA A 73 0.36 0.62 11.77
N TYR A 74 -0.69 1.32 12.21
CA TYR A 74 -0.62 2.76 12.43
C TYR A 74 0.29 3.13 13.61
N THR A 75 0.25 2.35 14.70
CA THR A 75 1.17 2.54 15.82
C THR A 75 2.62 2.28 15.42
N GLU A 76 2.88 1.32 14.54
CA GLU A 76 4.22 1.00 14.05
C GLU A 76 4.71 2.03 13.02
N ALA A 77 3.82 2.51 12.15
CA ALA A 77 4.11 3.59 11.20
C ALA A 77 4.56 4.88 11.91
N ARG A 78 4.06 5.13 13.13
CA ARG A 78 4.50 6.24 13.98
C ARG A 78 5.88 6.03 14.60
N ARG A 79 6.34 4.79 14.70
CA ARG A 79 7.70 4.44 15.17
C ARG A 79 8.73 4.51 14.06
N VAL A 80 8.31 4.64 12.80
CA VAL A 80 9.20 4.89 11.67
C VAL A 80 9.80 6.29 11.85
N VAL A 81 11.02 6.33 12.38
CA VAL A 81 11.84 7.54 12.39
C VAL A 81 12.28 7.76 10.95
N TRP A 82 11.63 8.71 10.28
CA TRP A 82 12.05 9.12 8.96
C TRP A 82 13.41 9.82 9.06
N PRO A 83 14.37 9.46 8.18
CA PRO A 83 15.70 10.03 8.23
C PRO A 83 15.63 11.54 8.07
N THR A 84 16.45 12.25 8.85
CA THR A 84 16.51 13.70 8.79
C THR A 84 17.08 14.14 7.43
N ARG A 85 16.74 15.36 6.97
CA ARG A 85 17.26 15.89 5.70
C ARG A 85 18.80 15.88 5.66
N GLN A 86 19.43 16.01 6.82
CA GLN A 86 20.89 15.98 6.97
C GLN A 86 21.47 14.60 6.66
N GLU A 87 20.91 13.53 7.23
CA GLU A 87 21.36 12.14 6.97
C GLU A 87 21.18 11.74 5.51
N ARG A 88 20.04 12.11 4.93
CA ARG A 88 19.75 11.89 3.50
C ARG A 88 20.78 12.57 2.62
N ASN A 89 21.07 13.85 2.88
CA ASN A 89 22.01 14.62 2.08
C ASN A 89 23.46 14.16 2.26
N GLN A 90 23.86 13.74 3.48
CA GLN A 90 25.19 13.20 3.73
C GLN A 90 25.45 11.93 2.93
N THR A 91 24.48 11.02 2.89
CA THR A 91 24.58 9.78 2.11
C THR A 91 24.64 10.07 0.61
N THR A 92 23.79 10.97 0.11
CA THR A 92 23.84 11.39 -1.30
C THR A 92 25.17 12.04 -1.67
N LEU A 93 25.69 12.96 -0.84
CA LEU A 93 26.97 13.62 -1.08
C LEU A 93 28.13 12.62 -1.07
N MET A 94 28.12 11.65 -0.15
CA MET A 94 29.12 10.58 -0.11
C MET A 94 29.13 9.79 -1.42
N VAL A 95 27.97 9.40 -1.94
CA VAL A 95 27.86 8.69 -3.23
C VAL A 95 28.34 9.58 -4.39
N VAL A 96 27.95 10.86 -4.42
CA VAL A 96 28.37 11.81 -5.46
C VAL A 96 29.90 11.96 -5.50
N VAL A 97 30.55 12.05 -4.34
CA VAL A 97 32.02 12.12 -4.26
C VAL A 97 32.66 10.87 -4.85
N VAL A 98 32.17 9.68 -4.49
CA VAL A 98 32.69 8.41 -5.03
C VAL A 98 32.51 8.34 -6.56
N VAL A 99 31.34 8.72 -7.07
CA VAL A 99 31.06 8.73 -8.51
C VAL A 99 31.96 9.72 -9.26
N LEU A 100 32.20 10.92 -8.71
CA LEU A 100 33.11 11.91 -9.29
C LEU A 100 34.54 11.39 -9.38
N VAL A 101 35.05 10.77 -8.31
CA VAL A 101 36.40 10.18 -8.29
C VAL A 101 36.53 9.09 -9.35
N MET A 102 35.58 8.16 -9.39
CA MET A 102 35.58 7.08 -10.38
C MET A 102 35.49 7.62 -11.81
N SER A 103 34.65 8.63 -12.04
CA SER A 103 34.50 9.26 -13.36
C SER A 103 35.79 9.92 -13.82
N LEU A 104 36.50 10.59 -12.92
CA LEU A 104 37.78 11.25 -13.22
C LEU A 104 38.88 10.22 -13.52
N ILE A 105 38.94 9.12 -12.76
CA ILE A 105 39.90 8.04 -13.00
C ILE A 105 39.67 7.40 -14.36
N LEU A 106 38.42 7.04 -14.68
CA LEU A 106 38.07 6.45 -15.96
C LEU A 106 38.40 7.40 -17.12
N TRP A 107 38.01 8.67 -17.01
CA TRP A 107 38.35 9.68 -18.02
C TRP A 107 39.86 9.81 -18.25
N GLY A 108 40.68 9.79 -17.18
CA GLY A 108 42.13 9.81 -17.29
C GLY A 108 42.70 8.56 -17.98
N LEU A 109 42.14 7.39 -17.70
CA LEU A 109 42.55 6.14 -18.36
C LEU A 109 42.12 6.10 -19.82
N ASP A 110 40.90 6.54 -20.13
CA ASP A 110 40.36 6.57 -21.50
C ASP A 110 41.18 7.51 -22.39
N THR A 111 41.56 8.69 -21.87
CA THR A 111 42.42 9.63 -22.60
C THR A 111 43.83 9.08 -22.82
N LEU A 112 44.40 8.39 -21.82
CA LEU A 112 45.72 7.74 -21.93
C LEU A 112 45.70 6.60 -22.96
N PHE A 113 44.71 5.72 -22.91
CA PHE A 113 44.56 4.64 -23.87
C PHE A 113 44.24 5.16 -25.27
N GLY A 114 43.43 6.21 -25.40
CA GLY A 114 43.16 6.87 -26.68
C GLY A 114 44.42 7.46 -27.31
N TRP A 115 45.28 8.12 -26.51
CA TRP A 115 46.55 8.64 -26.98
C TRP A 115 47.50 7.52 -27.44
N LEU A 116 47.63 6.44 -26.66
CA LEU A 116 48.43 5.27 -27.02
C LEU A 116 47.92 4.59 -28.29
N ALA A 117 46.61 4.39 -28.41
CA ALA A 117 46.00 3.79 -29.59
C ALA A 117 46.25 4.63 -30.85
N THR A 118 46.18 5.96 -30.74
CA THR A 118 46.47 6.87 -31.86
C THR A 118 47.94 6.79 -32.30
N MET A 119 48.89 6.58 -31.38
CA MET A 119 50.32 6.41 -31.70
C MET A 119 50.65 5.05 -32.35
N VAL A 120 49.83 4.02 -32.11
CA VAL A 120 50.03 2.68 -32.67
C VAL A 120 49.34 2.51 -34.02
N ILE A 121 48.15 3.11 -34.19
CA ILE A 121 47.33 2.98 -35.40
C ILE A 121 47.65 4.10 -36.41
N GLY A 122 48.05 5.28 -35.93
CA GLY A 122 48.61 6.36 -36.75
C GLY A 122 50.10 6.17 -36.96
#